data_AF-A0A918FDX4-F1
#
_entry.id   AF-A0A918FDX4-F1
#
_cell.length_a   1.000
_cell.length_b   1.000
_cell.length_c   1.000
_cell.angle_alpha   90.00
_cell.angle_beta   90.00
_cell.angle_gamma   90.00
#
_symmetry.space_group_name_H-M   'P 1'
#
loop_
_entity.id
_entity.type
_entity.pdbx_description
1 polymer ?
#
loop_
_entity_poly.entity_id
_entity_poly.type
_entity_poly.pdbx_seq_one_letter_code
_entity_poly.pdbx_strand_id
1 'polypeptide(L)' 'MSRKIRNSQKEVDSYPSSGRGFVHVCPHCGRSMELCDTRDGDQAYFCHVCQKGHRAGSPPLLAFRPEEAS' A
#
# COMPACT_ATOMS: atom_id res chain seq x y z
N MET A 1 18.72 -38.30 15.18
CA MET A 1 18.56 -38.14 13.71
C MET A 1 17.88 -36.79 13.46
N SER A 2 18.70 -35.78 13.17
CA SER A 2 18.32 -34.36 13.21
C SER A 2 17.51 -33.95 11.99
N ARG A 3 16.38 -33.28 12.21
CA ARG A 3 15.49 -32.77 11.16
C ARG A 3 16.19 -31.64 10.40
N LYS A 4 16.49 -31.87 9.11
CA LYS A 4 16.94 -30.86 8.16
C LYS A 4 15.80 -29.84 7.94
N ILE A 5 15.94 -28.66 8.50
CA ILE A 5 15.05 -27.52 8.24
C ILE A 5 15.49 -26.93 6.89
N ARG A 6 14.63 -27.07 5.88
CA ARG A 6 14.84 -26.45 4.56
C ARG A 6 14.62 -24.96 4.70
N ASN A 7 15.70 -24.22 4.49
CA ASN A 7 15.74 -22.79 4.29
C ASN A 7 15.12 -22.48 2.92
N SER A 8 13.82 -22.18 2.87
CA SER A 8 13.21 -21.58 1.70
C SER A 8 13.20 -20.07 1.90
N GLN A 9 14.07 -19.42 1.12
CA GLN A 9 14.10 -17.99 0.85
C GLN A 9 12.70 -17.39 0.94
N LYS A 10 12.45 -16.63 2.00
CA LYS A 10 11.38 -15.64 2.03
C LYS A 10 11.85 -14.55 1.09
N GLU A 11 11.37 -14.66 -0.15
CA GLU A 11 11.37 -13.60 -1.14
C GLU A 11 11.07 -12.28 -0.43
N VAL A 12 11.78 -11.24 -0.83
CA VAL A 12 11.72 -9.90 -0.26
C VAL A 12 10.28 -9.36 -0.39
N ASP A 13 9.44 -9.78 0.54
CA ASP A 13 8.15 -9.21 0.87
C ASP A 13 8.46 -7.93 1.66
N SER A 14 9.03 -6.95 0.94
CA SER A 14 9.24 -5.59 1.46
C SER A 14 7.93 -4.81 1.60
N TYR A 15 6.79 -5.47 1.47
CA TYR A 15 5.50 -4.93 1.88
C TYR A 15 5.18 -5.47 3.27
N PRO A 16 5.40 -4.70 4.36
CA PRO A 16 5.02 -5.15 5.67
C PRO A 16 3.52 -5.42 5.68
N SER A 17 3.17 -6.68 5.95
CA SER A 17 1.79 -7.11 6.20
C SER A 17 1.17 -6.23 7.29
N SER A 18 0.14 -5.47 6.90
CA SER A 18 -0.85 -4.83 7.76
C SER A 18 -0.37 -3.75 8.76
N GLY A 19 -0.50 -2.49 8.36
CA GLY A 19 -1.15 -1.46 9.20
C GLY A 19 -0.33 -0.72 10.25
N ARG A 20 0.99 -0.53 10.08
CA ARG A 20 1.79 0.30 11.00
C ARG A 20 2.79 1.14 10.23
N GLY A 21 2.47 2.41 10.01
CA GLY A 21 3.49 3.37 9.58
C GLY A 21 3.47 3.80 8.12
N PHE A 22 2.40 3.56 7.34
CA PHE A 22 2.29 4.14 6.00
C PHE A 22 0.89 4.70 5.73
N VAL A 23 0.85 5.95 5.23
CA VAL A 23 -0.36 6.62 4.79
C VAL A 23 -0.42 6.64 3.26
N HIS A 24 -1.61 6.40 2.73
CA HIS A 24 -1.89 6.54 1.31
C HIS A 24 -2.11 8.00 0.94
N VAL A 25 -1.25 8.52 0.07
CA VAL A 25 -1.27 9.90 -0.37
C VAL A 25 -1.36 10.02 -1.88
N CYS A 26 -1.85 11.16 -2.34
CA CYS A 26 -1.86 11.46 -3.76
C CYS A 26 -0.43 11.75 -4.23
N PRO A 27 0.07 11.06 -5.27
CA PRO A 27 1.42 11.31 -5.80
C PRO A 27 1.56 12.72 -6.42
N HIS A 28 0.45 13.41 -6.70
CA HIS A 28 0.46 14.76 -7.28
C HIS A 28 0.46 15.86 -6.21
N CYS A 29 -0.38 15.75 -5.18
CA CYS A 29 -0.55 16.82 -4.19
C CYS A 29 -0.15 16.42 -2.76
N GLY A 30 0.23 15.17 -2.53
CA GLY A 30 0.67 14.67 -1.22
C GLY A 30 -0.42 14.58 -0.16
N ARG A 31 -1.68 14.92 -0.47
CA ARG A 31 -2.79 14.78 0.49
C ARG A 31 -3.17 13.33 0.68
N SER A 32 -3.67 13.01 1.88
CA SER A 32 -4.31 11.73 2.16
C SER A 32 -5.41 11.45 1.15
N MET A 33 -5.45 10.20 0.70
CA MET A 33 -6.49 9.70 -0.20
C MET A 33 -7.45 8.84 0.59
N GLU A 34 -8.74 8.93 0.24
CA GLU A 34 -9.77 8.07 0.81
C GLU A 34 -9.82 6.76 0.03
N LEU A 35 -10.01 5.65 0.74
CA LEU A 35 -10.21 4.35 0.12
C LEU A 35 -11.70 4.18 -0.19
N CYS A 36 -12.02 4.05 -1.48
CA CYS A 36 -13.38 3.88 -1.95
C CYS A 36 -13.54 2.54 -2.68
N ASP A 37 -14.67 1.88 -2.50
CA ASP A 37 -15.04 0.72 -3.30
C ASP A 37 -15.43 1.12 -4.73
N THR A 38 -14.92 0.38 -5.69
CA THR A 38 -15.27 0.52 -7.11
C THR A 38 -16.35 -0.49 -7.49
N ARG A 39 -17.06 -0.23 -8.60
CA ARG A 39 -18.13 -1.12 -9.10
C ARG A 39 -17.64 -2.51 -9.51
N ASP A 40 -16.34 -2.65 -9.71
CA ASP A 40 -15.65 -3.89 -10.07
C ASP A 40 -15.47 -4.83 -8.86
N GLY A 41 -15.86 -4.38 -7.66
CA GLY A 41 -15.54 -5.08 -6.40
C GLY A 41 -14.09 -4.91 -5.96
N ASP A 42 -13.34 -4.05 -6.64
CA ASP A 42 -11.98 -3.65 -6.29
C ASP A 42 -12.00 -2.35 -5.46
N GLN A 43 -10.94 -2.09 -4.70
CA GLN A 43 -10.81 -0.84 -3.95
C GLN A 43 -9.88 0.14 -4.67
N ALA A 44 -10.16 1.43 -4.59
CA ALA A 44 -9.33 2.47 -5.17
C ALA A 44 -9.15 3.64 -4.20
N TYR A 45 -7.91 4.13 -4.10
CA TYR A 45 -7.64 5.37 -3.41
C TYR A 45 -8.06 6.52 -4.32
N PHE A 46 -8.88 7.44 -3.82
CA PHE A 46 -9.33 8.62 -4.56
C PHE A 46 -8.90 9.93 -3.88
N CYS A 47 -8.38 10.85 -4.69
CA CYS A 47 -8.03 12.20 -4.25
C CYS A 47 -9.08 13.19 -4.73
N HIS A 48 -9.83 13.79 -3.81
CA HIS A 48 -10.84 14.80 -4.14
C HIS A 48 -10.26 16.11 -4.67
N VAL A 49 -8.99 16.42 -4.38
CA VAL A 49 -8.34 17.65 -4.85
C VAL A 49 -7.90 17.54 -6.30
N CYS A 50 -7.20 16.46 -6.63
CA CYS A 50 -6.73 16.23 -8.00
C CYS A 50 -7.77 15.56 -8.89
N GLN A 51 -8.89 15.09 -8.32
CA GLN A 51 -9.90 14.26 -8.98
C GLN A 51 -9.29 13.06 -9.70
N LYS A 52 -8.30 12.44 -9.06
CA LYS A 52 -7.55 11.28 -9.57
C LYS A 52 -7.62 10.15 -8.56
N GLY A 53 -7.82 8.93 -9.06
CA GLY A 53 -7.74 7.72 -8.25
C GLY A 53 -6.80 6.70 -8.85
N HIS A 54 -6.34 5.77 -8.01
CA HIS A 54 -5.57 4.60 -8.43
C HIS A 54 -6.06 3.37 -7.67
N ARG A 55 -5.99 2.19 -8.30
CA ARG A 55 -6.42 0.94 -7.70
C ARG A 55 -5.54 0.59 -6.51
N ALA A 56 -6.14 0.10 -5.43
CA ALA A 56 -5.44 -0.35 -4.23
C ALA A 56 -4.55 -1.57 -4.53
N GLY A 57 -4.91 -2.39 -5.51
CA GLY A 57 -4.08 -3.49 -6.00
C GLY A 57 -2.91 -3.06 -6.91
N SER A 58 -2.90 -1.82 -7.41
CA SER A 58 -1.80 -1.29 -8.23
C SER A 58 -1.49 0.19 -7.88
N PRO A 59 -1.06 0.46 -6.64
CA PRO A 59 -0.71 1.81 -6.22
C PRO A 59 0.65 2.22 -6.81
N PRO A 60 0.81 3.48 -7.23
CA PRO A 60 2.12 3.98 -7.62
C PRO A 60 3.04 4.05 -6.40
N LEU A 61 4.35 3.85 -6.59
CA LEU A 61 5.34 3.86 -5.49
C LEU A 61 5.30 5.14 -4.64
N LEU A 62 4.96 6.27 -5.28
CA LEU A 62 4.83 7.58 -4.64
C LEU A 62 3.55 7.74 -3.80
N ALA A 63 2.61 6.78 -3.86
CA ALA A 63 1.38 6.82 -3.07
C ALA A 63 1.55 6.33 -1.64
N PHE A 64 2.68 5.68 -1.33
CA PHE A 64 3.01 5.29 0.05
C PHE A 64 3.92 6.34 0.66
N ARG A 65 3.47 6.94 1.76
CA ARG A 65 4.33 7.77 2.61
C ARG A 65 4.49 7.11 3.96
N PRO A 66 5.72 7.05 4.52
CA PRO A 66 5.87 6.67 5.90
C PRO A 66 5.06 7.65 6.75
N GLU A 67 4.17 7.12 7.57
CA GLU A 67 3.62 7.83 8.73
C GLU A 67 4.80 7.96 9.68
N GLU A 68 5.43 9.14 9.69
CA GLU A 68 6.56 9.41 10.58
C GLU A 68 6.07 9.18 12.01
N ALA A 69 6.55 8.09 12.62
CA ALA A 69 6.34 7.78 14.02
C ALA A 69 7.07 8.85 14.83
N SER A 70 6.32 9.89 15.22
CA SER A 70 6.80 10.97 16.07
C SER A 70 7.06 10.50 17.50
#